data_AF-A0A7T7BMP7-F1
#
_entry.id   AF-A0A7T7BMP7-F1
#
_cell.length_a   1.000
_cell.length_b   1.000
_cell.length_c   1.000
_cell.angle_alpha   90.00
_cell.angle_beta   90.00
_cell.angle_gamma   90.00
#
_symmetry.space_group_name_H-M   'P 1'
#
loop_
_entity.id
_entity.type
_entity.pdbx_description
1 polymer ?
#
loop_
_entity_poly.entity_id
_entity_poly.type
_entity_poly.pdbx_seq_one_letter_code
_entity_poly.pdbx_strand_id
1 'polypeptide(L)'
;MMDPNYGQGSLRYFFFHGNHGDIPIPPQMSVDAKIVVFTGQGQILFGENFEDGPSRYQFNDGICNSIDGQTEMPVPAKPLVERLLKNVSVPSLVVAEVPIDQIGIGLQAPDPFLYVAVLVLGRDDLRPCTADDREYLFVMMQAFVPPFVGSLAPTSSEYLPGDARNLCIEVANRMGVIENDSKFQTFIEMYRGRYVRKPLPQRSVVELCLLHVLKMPFELNSSIKNSLIRY
;
A
#
# COMPACT_ATOMS: atom_id res chain seq x y z
N MET A 1 -26.49 -0.87 -18.01
CA MET A 1 -25.75 -2.15 -18.19
C MET A 1 -24.38 -1.93 -17.59
N MET A 2 -24.10 -2.56 -16.45
CA MET A 2 -22.73 -2.58 -15.89
C MET A 2 -21.89 -3.53 -16.74
N ASP A 3 -20.68 -3.11 -17.07
CA ASP A 3 -19.69 -3.94 -17.76
C ASP A 3 -19.45 -5.21 -16.92
N PRO A 4 -19.52 -6.42 -17.49
CA PRO A 4 -19.26 -7.67 -16.75
C PRO A 4 -17.81 -7.77 -16.22
N ASN A 5 -16.94 -6.81 -16.55
CA ASN A 5 -15.57 -6.69 -16.07
C ASN A 5 -15.39 -5.67 -14.93
N TYR A 6 -16.47 -5.12 -14.36
CA TYR A 6 -16.37 -4.24 -13.18
C TYR A 6 -15.91 -5.06 -11.97
N GLY A 7 -14.60 -5.18 -11.77
CA GLY A 7 -13.98 -5.88 -10.63
C GLY A 7 -12.74 -6.71 -10.97
N GLN A 8 -12.56 -7.13 -12.22
CA GLN A 8 -11.37 -7.85 -12.69
C GLN A 8 -10.63 -7.03 -13.75
N GLY A 9 -9.38 -6.65 -13.46
CA GLY A 9 -8.49 -6.00 -14.43
C GLY A 9 -8.27 -4.50 -14.27
N SER A 10 -8.86 -3.85 -13.28
CA SER A 10 -8.48 -2.49 -12.89
C SER A 10 -7.36 -2.54 -11.84
N LEU A 11 -6.28 -1.78 -12.05
CA LEU A 11 -5.28 -1.48 -11.01
C LEU A 11 -5.98 -0.86 -9.79
N ARG A 12 -6.18 -1.66 -8.74
CA ARG A 12 -6.82 -1.25 -7.48
C ARG A 12 -5.77 -1.00 -6.42
N TYR A 13 -5.95 0.01 -5.59
CA TYR A 13 -5.06 0.27 -4.48
C TYR A 13 -5.80 0.76 -3.24
N PHE A 14 -5.16 0.52 -2.09
CA PHE A 14 -5.70 0.75 -0.76
C PHE A 14 -4.72 1.61 0.04
N PHE A 15 -5.22 2.65 0.71
CA PHE A 15 -4.43 3.40 1.68
C PHE A 15 -4.47 2.71 3.03
N PHE A 16 -3.31 2.30 3.51
CA PHE A 16 -3.09 1.79 4.87
C PHE A 16 -2.83 2.95 5.83
N HIS A 17 -2.16 3.99 5.32
CA HIS A 17 -1.97 5.26 5.99
C HIS A 17 -1.79 6.37 4.95
N GLY A 18 -2.13 7.60 5.34
CA GLY A 18 -2.08 8.75 4.45
C GLY A 18 -3.25 8.78 3.48
N ASN A 19 -3.08 9.54 2.40
CA ASN A 19 -4.09 9.80 1.38
C ASN A 19 -3.42 10.37 0.12
N HIS A 20 -4.22 10.69 -0.90
CA HIS A 20 -3.75 11.54 -1.99
C HIS A 20 -3.31 12.90 -1.45
N GLY A 21 -2.14 13.35 -1.90
CA GLY A 21 -1.60 14.65 -1.55
C GLY A 21 -2.12 15.72 -2.50
N ASP A 22 -2.71 16.79 -1.95
CA ASP A 22 -2.92 18.05 -2.68
C ASP A 22 -1.65 18.91 -2.64
N ILE A 23 -0.53 18.30 -3.00
CA ILE A 23 0.78 18.92 -2.85
C ILE A 23 1.31 19.24 -4.26
N PRO A 24 1.79 20.47 -4.51
CA PRO A 24 2.44 20.79 -5.78
C PRO A 24 3.58 19.80 -6.10
N ILE A 25 3.71 19.47 -7.39
CA ILE A 25 4.82 18.64 -7.89
C ILE A 25 5.86 19.61 -8.47
N PRO A 26 6.98 19.85 -7.78
CA PRO A 26 8.04 20.69 -8.32
C PRO A 26 8.72 20.01 -9.52
N PRO A 27 9.44 20.76 -10.38
CA PRO A 27 10.18 20.20 -11.51
C PRO A 27 11.23 19.18 -11.06
N GLN A 28 11.86 19.40 -9.91
CA GLN A 28 12.84 18.49 -9.32
C GLN A 28 12.42 18.17 -7.90
N MET A 29 12.45 16.88 -7.56
CA MET A 29 12.24 16.40 -6.19
C MET A 29 12.87 15.04 -5.97
N SER A 30 13.09 14.74 -4.70
CA SER A 30 13.54 13.45 -4.22
C SER A 30 12.51 12.88 -3.25
N VAL A 31 12.15 11.61 -3.43
CA VAL A 31 11.20 10.89 -2.58
C VAL A 31 11.90 9.73 -1.91
N ASP A 32 11.88 9.68 -0.58
CA ASP A 32 12.41 8.55 0.18
C ASP A 32 11.28 7.52 0.34
N ALA A 33 11.43 6.34 -0.27
CA ALA A 33 10.39 5.31 -0.29
C ALA A 33 10.94 3.87 -0.25
N LYS A 34 10.09 2.94 0.20
CA LYS A 34 10.36 1.51 0.18
C LYS A 34 9.26 0.79 -0.59
N ILE A 35 9.66 -0.06 -1.53
CA ILE A 35 8.76 -0.80 -2.41
C ILE A 35 8.91 -2.29 -2.14
N VAL A 36 7.81 -2.97 -1.85
CA VAL A 36 7.78 -4.41 -1.57
C VAL A 36 6.71 -5.05 -2.44
N VAL A 37 7.00 -6.21 -3.02
CA VAL A 37 6.03 -6.98 -3.82
C VAL A 37 5.66 -8.25 -3.09
N PHE A 38 4.36 -8.52 -2.96
CA PHE A 38 3.82 -9.72 -2.33
C PHE A 38 3.08 -10.61 -3.35
N THR A 39 3.11 -11.93 -3.12
CA THR A 39 2.18 -12.89 -3.73
C THR A 39 0.77 -12.71 -3.19
N GLY A 40 -0.23 -13.39 -3.79
CA GLY A 40 -1.58 -13.47 -3.23
C GLY A 40 -1.65 -14.17 -1.87
N GLN A 41 -0.59 -14.86 -1.44
CA GLN A 41 -0.48 -15.45 -0.10
C GLN A 41 0.22 -14.53 0.91
N GLY A 42 0.58 -13.32 0.52
CA GLY A 42 1.31 -12.37 1.37
C GLY A 42 2.80 -12.66 1.52
N GLN A 43 3.38 -13.53 0.67
CA GLN A 43 4.82 -13.81 0.69
C GLN A 43 5.58 -12.75 -0.12
N ILE A 44 6.75 -12.33 0.33
CA ILE A 44 7.53 -11.30 -0.36
C ILE A 44 8.28 -11.92 -1.55
N LEU A 45 8.19 -11.26 -2.71
CA LEU A 45 8.94 -11.58 -3.93
C LEU A 45 10.03 -10.56 -4.25
N PHE A 46 9.91 -9.34 -3.73
CA PHE A 46 10.83 -8.23 -3.98
C PHE A 46 10.85 -7.30 -2.78
N GLY A 47 12.03 -6.78 -2.42
CA GLY A 47 12.19 -5.82 -1.33
C GLY A 47 12.21 -6.46 0.07
N GLU A 48 12.61 -7.72 0.19
CA GLU A 48 12.60 -8.51 1.44
C GLU A 48 13.46 -7.92 2.56
N ASN A 49 14.55 -7.21 2.23
CA ASN A 49 15.44 -6.67 3.24
C ASN A 49 14.85 -5.42 3.89
N PHE A 50 14.06 -5.61 4.95
CA PHE A 50 13.51 -4.49 5.69
C PHE A 50 14.54 -3.72 6.54
N GLU A 51 15.72 -4.29 6.79
CA GLU A 51 16.80 -3.63 7.54
C GLU A 51 17.46 -2.51 6.73
N ASP A 52 17.44 -2.61 5.40
CA ASP A 52 17.88 -1.53 4.53
C ASP A 52 16.92 -0.33 4.66
N GLY A 53 17.49 0.88 4.70
CA GLY A 53 16.72 2.12 4.71
C GLY A 53 15.81 2.26 3.47
N PRO A 54 14.95 3.30 3.43
CA PRO A 54 14.25 3.62 2.20
C PRO A 54 15.23 4.01 1.09
N SER A 55 14.90 3.64 -0.14
CA SER A 55 15.59 4.13 -1.34
C SER A 55 15.15 5.55 -1.66
N ARG A 56 16.07 6.35 -2.21
CA ARG A 56 15.82 7.70 -2.67
C ARG A 56 15.55 7.73 -4.16
N TYR A 57 14.30 8.01 -4.53
CA TYR A 57 13.84 8.16 -5.91
C TYR A 57 13.96 9.62 -6.32
N GLN A 58 14.72 9.90 -7.38
CA GLN A 58 14.88 11.24 -7.93
C GLN A 58 13.97 11.44 -9.13
N PHE A 59 13.26 12.56 -9.13
CA PHE A 59 12.36 12.97 -10.21
C PHE A 59 12.86 14.25 -10.86
N ASN A 60 12.85 14.27 -12.19
CA ASN A 60 13.07 15.47 -13.00
C ASN A 60 11.94 15.59 -14.02
N ASP A 61 11.25 16.73 -14.02
CA ASP A 61 10.03 17.01 -14.78
C ASP A 61 8.99 15.89 -14.64
N GLY A 62 8.82 15.38 -13.42
CA GLY A 62 7.86 14.34 -13.08
C GLY A 62 8.23 12.92 -13.53
N ILE A 63 9.43 12.71 -14.08
CA ILE A 63 9.94 11.39 -14.50
C ILE A 63 11.00 10.93 -13.50
N CYS A 64 10.90 9.68 -13.01
CA CYS A 64 11.94 9.11 -12.17
C CYS A 64 13.16 8.74 -13.03
N ASN A 65 14.31 9.35 -12.75
CA ASN A 65 15.54 9.17 -13.53
C ASN A 65 16.64 8.43 -12.78
N SER A 66 16.60 8.39 -11.45
CA SER A 66 17.54 7.61 -10.64
C SER A 66 16.95 7.15 -9.31
N ILE A 67 17.52 6.06 -8.78
CA ILE A 67 17.21 5.48 -7.47
C ILE A 67 18.55 5.28 -6.76
N ASP A 68 18.75 5.94 -5.62
CA ASP A 68 20.01 5.92 -4.88
C ASP A 68 21.23 6.29 -5.76
N GLY A 69 21.01 7.18 -6.73
CA GLY A 69 22.03 7.62 -7.69
C GLY A 69 22.25 6.68 -8.90
N GLN A 70 21.49 5.59 -9.01
CA GLN A 70 21.57 4.64 -10.12
C GLN A 70 20.41 4.81 -11.10
N THR A 71 20.68 4.83 -12.41
CA THR A 71 19.70 5.19 -13.46
C THR A 71 18.90 4.02 -14.04
N GLU A 72 19.34 2.77 -13.82
CA GLU A 72 18.76 1.57 -14.45
C GLU A 72 18.17 0.57 -13.44
N MET A 73 17.89 1.02 -12.23
CA MET A 73 17.29 0.17 -11.20
C MET A 73 15.84 -0.21 -11.58
N PRO A 74 15.49 -1.50 -11.55
CA PRO A 74 14.15 -1.95 -11.89
C PRO A 74 13.14 -1.48 -10.83
N VAL A 75 12.01 -0.94 -11.28
CA VAL A 75 10.88 -0.56 -10.42
C VAL A 75 9.68 -1.44 -10.75
N PRO A 76 9.16 -2.24 -9.81
CA PRO A 76 7.97 -3.05 -10.05
C PRO A 76 6.78 -2.14 -10.33
N ALA A 77 6.00 -2.45 -11.36
CA ALA A 77 4.85 -1.65 -11.77
C ALA A 77 5.21 -0.16 -11.95
N LYS A 78 6.36 0.12 -12.57
CA LYS A 78 6.97 1.47 -12.70
C LYS A 78 5.95 2.60 -12.93
N PRO A 79 5.02 2.52 -13.91
CA PRO A 79 4.06 3.60 -14.14
C PRO A 79 3.14 3.90 -12.94
N LEU A 80 2.77 2.88 -12.16
CA LEU A 80 1.94 3.03 -10.98
C LEU A 80 2.76 3.58 -9.81
N VAL A 81 3.92 2.96 -9.53
CA VAL A 81 4.78 3.35 -8.40
C VAL A 81 5.20 4.80 -8.55
N GLU A 82 5.71 5.21 -9.72
CA GLU A 82 6.08 6.60 -9.96
C GLU A 82 4.90 7.54 -9.76
N ARG A 83 3.70 7.21 -10.25
CA ARG A 83 2.52 8.05 -10.03
C ARG A 83 2.20 8.21 -8.55
N LEU A 84 2.23 7.13 -7.77
CA LEU A 84 1.95 7.16 -6.34
C LEU A 84 3.01 7.97 -5.58
N LEU A 85 4.29 7.76 -5.85
CA LEU A 85 5.39 8.50 -5.20
C LEU A 85 5.23 10.03 -5.31
N LYS A 86 4.69 10.54 -6.42
CA LYS A 86 4.46 11.98 -6.64
C LYS A 86 3.17 12.51 -6.00
N ASN A 87 2.14 11.66 -5.86
CA ASN A 87 0.75 12.08 -5.64
C ASN A 87 0.16 11.66 -4.28
N VAL A 88 0.94 11.05 -3.40
CA VAL A 88 0.49 10.72 -2.04
C VAL A 88 1.02 11.72 -1.02
N SER A 89 0.33 11.84 0.11
CA SER A 89 0.84 12.60 1.24
C SER A 89 2.06 11.91 1.87
N VAL A 90 2.87 12.67 2.59
CA VAL A 90 4.04 12.14 3.30
C VAL A 90 3.79 12.25 4.81
N PRO A 91 3.87 11.15 5.57
CA PRO A 91 4.13 9.78 5.12
C PRO A 91 2.86 9.06 4.61
N SER A 92 3.04 8.02 3.80
CA SER A 92 1.94 7.17 3.30
C SER A 92 2.35 5.71 3.14
N LEU A 93 1.40 4.79 3.32
CA LEU A 93 1.55 3.39 2.94
C LEU A 93 0.37 3.00 2.05
N VAL A 94 0.66 2.57 0.83
CA VAL A 94 -0.32 2.17 -0.17
C VAL A 94 -0.02 0.75 -0.60
N VAL A 95 -1.05 -0.09 -0.77
CA VAL A 95 -0.88 -1.41 -1.40
C VAL A 95 -1.76 -1.46 -2.64
N ALA A 96 -1.18 -1.86 -3.76
CA ALA A 96 -1.86 -1.97 -5.03
C ALA A 96 -1.88 -3.41 -5.54
N GLU A 97 -3.03 -3.88 -6.00
CA GLU A 97 -3.18 -5.11 -6.76
C GLU A 97 -2.84 -4.82 -8.24
N VAL A 98 -1.85 -5.53 -8.76
CA VAL A 98 -1.25 -5.31 -10.08
C VAL A 98 -1.25 -6.61 -10.87
N PRO A 99 -1.83 -6.65 -12.08
CA PRO A 99 -1.70 -7.78 -12.98
C PRO A 99 -0.22 -8.15 -13.23
N ILE A 100 0.12 -9.44 -13.23
CA ILE A 100 1.52 -9.88 -13.32
C ILE A 100 2.24 -9.37 -14.59
N ASP A 101 1.51 -9.21 -15.69
CA ASP A 101 2.01 -8.67 -16.97
C ASP A 101 2.38 -7.18 -16.88
N GLN A 102 1.85 -6.45 -15.89
CA GLN A 102 2.13 -5.02 -15.66
C GLN A 102 3.25 -4.77 -14.65
N ILE A 103 3.79 -5.82 -14.01
CA ILE A 103 4.86 -5.70 -13.00
C ILE A 103 6.20 -5.30 -13.64
N GLY A 104 6.50 -5.75 -14.86
CA GLY A 104 7.60 -5.22 -15.68
C GLY A 104 9.04 -5.56 -15.23
N ILE A 105 9.22 -6.40 -14.20
CA ILE A 105 10.55 -6.76 -13.67
C ILE A 105 10.83 -8.27 -13.64
N GLY A 106 10.04 -9.07 -14.37
CA GLY A 106 10.31 -10.50 -14.58
C GLY A 106 10.20 -11.39 -13.34
N LEU A 107 9.38 -11.02 -12.35
CA LEU A 107 9.11 -11.87 -11.19
C LEU A 107 8.36 -13.14 -11.60
N GLN A 108 8.79 -14.30 -11.10
CA GLN A 108 8.10 -15.56 -11.31
C GLN A 108 7.16 -15.84 -10.14
N ALA A 109 5.86 -15.83 -10.41
CA ALA A 109 4.83 -16.23 -9.47
C ALA A 109 3.69 -16.94 -10.21
N PRO A 110 3.03 -17.92 -9.58
CA PRO A 110 1.86 -18.57 -10.16
C PRO A 110 0.61 -17.68 -10.11
N ASP A 111 0.63 -16.62 -9.31
CA ASP A 111 -0.51 -15.73 -9.10
C ASP A 111 -0.78 -14.84 -10.35
N PRO A 112 -2.05 -14.66 -10.76
CA PRO A 112 -2.39 -13.74 -11.85
C PRO A 112 -2.22 -12.26 -11.48
N PHE A 113 -2.22 -11.95 -10.19
CA PHE A 113 -2.01 -10.62 -9.64
C PHE A 113 -0.96 -10.65 -8.53
N LEU A 114 -0.15 -9.61 -8.45
CA LEU A 114 0.80 -9.36 -7.38
C LEU A 114 0.43 -8.07 -6.64
N TYR A 115 0.83 -7.98 -5.37
CA TYR A 115 0.51 -6.84 -4.52
C TYR A 115 1.73 -5.98 -4.27
N VAL A 116 1.75 -4.76 -4.81
CA VAL A 116 2.84 -3.81 -4.68
C VAL A 116 2.55 -2.86 -3.52
N ALA A 117 3.31 -2.97 -2.43
CA ALA A 117 3.31 -2.00 -1.35
C ALA A 117 4.30 -0.86 -1.62
N VAL A 118 3.82 0.37 -1.48
CA VAL A 118 4.55 1.62 -1.65
C VAL A 118 4.52 2.36 -0.31
N LEU A 119 5.64 2.36 0.40
CA LEU A 119 5.83 3.10 1.64
C LEU A 119 6.62 4.38 1.35
N VAL A 120 5.98 5.54 1.51
CA VAL A 120 6.59 6.86 1.32
C VAL A 120 6.87 7.50 2.68
N LEU A 121 8.12 7.87 2.92
CA LEU A 121 8.60 8.36 4.22
C LEU A 121 9.18 9.78 4.15
N GLY A 122 9.46 10.29 2.96
CA GLY A 122 10.07 11.61 2.81
C GLY A 122 9.87 12.17 1.42
N ARG A 123 9.81 13.51 1.35
CA ARG A 123 10.00 14.29 0.13
C ARG A 123 10.82 15.52 0.51
N ASP A 124 11.80 15.88 -0.30
CA ASP A 124 12.79 16.92 0.02
C ASP A 124 12.21 18.33 0.21
N ASP A 125 11.08 18.64 -0.43
CA ASP A 125 10.36 19.90 -0.28
C ASP A 125 9.28 19.89 0.83
N LEU A 126 9.10 18.76 1.51
CA LEU A 126 8.10 18.59 2.58
C LEU A 126 8.73 18.43 3.96
N ARG A 127 7.88 18.59 4.98
CA ARG A 127 8.29 18.32 6.36
C ARG A 127 8.71 16.85 6.48
N PRO A 128 9.86 16.57 7.13
CA PRO A 128 10.29 15.20 7.37
C PRO A 128 9.27 14.39 8.19
N CYS A 129 9.11 13.11 7.83
CA CYS A 129 8.36 12.15 8.64
C CYS A 129 8.98 12.02 10.04
N THR A 130 8.12 11.93 11.06
CA THR A 130 8.56 11.72 12.44
C THR A 130 9.15 10.30 12.61
N ALA A 131 9.98 10.10 13.64
CA ALA A 131 10.52 8.79 13.95
C ALA A 131 9.39 7.80 14.31
N ASP A 132 8.42 8.24 15.10
CA ASP A 132 7.27 7.45 15.51
C ASP A 132 6.43 7.01 14.30
N ASP A 133 6.13 7.91 13.36
CA ASP A 133 5.37 7.55 12.16
C ASP A 133 6.13 6.59 11.27
N ARG A 134 7.45 6.79 11.13
CA ARG A 134 8.31 5.88 10.39
C ARG A 134 8.25 4.48 10.99
N GLU A 135 8.48 4.34 12.30
CA GLU A 135 8.43 3.04 12.99
C GLU A 135 7.07 2.37 12.80
N TYR A 136 5.97 3.09 13.03
CA TYR A 136 4.62 2.56 12.88
C TYR A 136 4.34 2.04 11.48
N LEU A 137 4.75 2.77 10.43
CA LEU A 137 4.50 2.33 9.06
C LEU A 137 5.39 1.17 8.64
N PHE A 138 6.63 1.11 9.13
CA PHE A 138 7.49 -0.06 8.94
C PHE A 138 6.88 -1.30 9.59
N VAL A 139 6.44 -1.20 10.85
CA VAL A 139 5.79 -2.30 11.57
C VAL A 139 4.49 -2.70 10.85
N MET A 140 3.69 -1.74 10.38
CA MET A 140 2.48 -2.02 9.59
C MET A 140 2.79 -2.80 8.30
N MET A 141 3.81 -2.36 7.55
CA MET A 141 4.22 -3.01 6.29
C MET A 141 4.74 -4.44 6.51
N GLN A 142 5.41 -4.71 7.63
CA GLN A 142 5.93 -6.04 7.94
C GLN A 142 4.92 -6.98 8.58
N ALA A 143 4.10 -6.47 9.50
CA ALA A 143 3.27 -7.30 10.37
C ALA A 143 1.81 -7.36 9.93
N PHE A 144 1.29 -6.32 9.28
CA PHE A 144 -0.13 -6.23 8.93
C PHE A 144 -0.41 -6.40 7.43
N VAL A 145 0.43 -5.84 6.55
CA VAL A 145 0.24 -5.96 5.09
C VAL A 145 0.26 -7.42 4.61
N PRO A 146 1.22 -8.29 4.99
CA PRO A 146 1.22 -9.68 4.55
C PRO A 146 -0.06 -10.45 4.90
N PRO A 147 -0.53 -10.48 6.17
CA PRO A 147 -1.75 -11.20 6.51
C PRO A 147 -3.00 -10.57 5.89
N PHE A 148 -3.03 -9.24 5.71
CA PHE A 148 -4.09 -8.58 4.97
C PHE A 148 -4.16 -9.07 3.52
N VAL A 149 -3.02 -9.06 2.81
CA VAL A 149 -2.95 -9.48 1.40
C VAL A 149 -3.40 -10.93 1.27
N GLY A 150 -2.84 -11.83 2.09
CA GLY A 150 -3.22 -13.25 2.09
C GLY A 150 -4.70 -13.49 2.38
N SER A 151 -5.34 -12.62 3.18
CA SER A 151 -6.76 -12.72 3.53
C SER A 151 -7.68 -12.11 2.48
N LEU A 152 -7.27 -11.03 1.82
CA LEU A 152 -8.07 -10.31 0.82
C LEU A 152 -7.98 -10.95 -0.56
N ALA A 153 -6.80 -11.39 -0.99
CA ALA A 153 -6.55 -11.85 -2.36
C ALA A 153 -7.55 -12.92 -2.85
N PRO A 154 -7.95 -13.93 -2.05
CA PRO A 154 -8.89 -14.96 -2.51
C PRO A 154 -10.28 -14.45 -2.88
N THR A 155 -10.71 -13.30 -2.34
CA THR A 155 -12.03 -12.69 -2.62
C THR A 155 -11.92 -11.32 -3.24
N SER A 156 -10.74 -10.92 -3.73
CA SER A 156 -10.55 -9.58 -4.25
C SER A 156 -11.46 -9.30 -5.44
N SER A 157 -11.75 -10.29 -6.29
CA SER A 157 -12.66 -10.16 -7.44
C SER A 157 -14.14 -10.01 -7.06
N GLU A 158 -14.52 -10.45 -5.86
CA GLU A 158 -15.90 -10.38 -5.36
C GLU A 158 -16.18 -9.06 -4.65
N TYR A 159 -15.15 -8.23 -4.48
CA TYR A 159 -15.28 -6.99 -3.74
C TYR A 159 -16.08 -5.93 -4.52
N LEU A 160 -17.28 -5.62 -4.02
CA LEU A 160 -18.12 -4.55 -4.51
C LEU A 160 -18.07 -3.31 -3.59
N PRO A 161 -17.91 -2.10 -4.16
CA PRO A 161 -18.04 -0.86 -3.40
C PRO A 161 -19.41 -0.77 -2.72
N GLY A 162 -19.43 -0.65 -1.39
CA GLY A 162 -20.67 -0.52 -0.60
C GLY A 162 -20.85 -1.54 0.52
N ASP A 163 -20.13 -2.68 0.47
CA ASP A 163 -20.14 -3.69 1.56
C ASP A 163 -18.81 -3.78 2.32
N ALA A 164 -18.22 -2.64 2.64
CA ALA A 164 -16.95 -2.59 3.34
C ALA A 164 -17.02 -3.27 4.72
N ARG A 165 -18.18 -3.24 5.39
CA ARG A 165 -18.33 -3.79 6.74
C ARG A 165 -18.31 -5.32 6.75
N ASN A 166 -19.09 -5.99 5.89
CA ASN A 166 -19.06 -7.46 5.86
C ASN A 166 -17.70 -7.95 5.37
N LEU A 167 -17.09 -7.25 4.40
CA LEU A 167 -15.73 -7.56 3.96
C LEU A 167 -14.72 -7.44 5.11
N CYS A 168 -14.81 -6.40 5.94
CA CYS A 168 -13.91 -6.28 7.11
C CYS A 168 -14.05 -7.47 8.05
N ILE A 169 -15.28 -7.93 8.30
CA ILE A 169 -15.53 -9.10 9.17
C ILE A 169 -14.92 -10.37 8.54
N GLU A 170 -15.11 -10.56 7.24
CA GLU A 170 -14.60 -11.72 6.52
C GLU A 170 -13.07 -11.73 6.48
N VAL A 171 -12.44 -10.62 6.09
CA VAL A 171 -10.99 -10.46 6.07
C VAL A 171 -10.43 -10.65 7.47
N ALA A 172 -11.04 -10.03 8.49
CA ALA A 172 -10.63 -10.23 9.87
C ALA A 172 -10.75 -11.70 10.28
N ASN A 173 -11.79 -12.44 9.88
CA ASN A 173 -11.94 -13.87 10.21
C ASN A 173 -10.77 -14.69 9.65
N ARG A 174 -10.33 -14.40 8.42
CA ARG A 174 -9.19 -15.05 7.79
C ARG A 174 -7.86 -14.67 8.47
N MET A 175 -7.72 -13.41 8.87
CA MET A 175 -6.58 -12.94 9.66
C MET A 175 -6.56 -13.49 11.09
N GLY A 176 -7.70 -13.94 11.61
CA GLY A 176 -7.87 -14.47 12.98
C GLY A 176 -6.94 -15.65 13.31
N VAL A 177 -6.48 -16.38 12.30
CA VAL A 177 -5.50 -17.48 12.44
C VAL A 177 -4.14 -16.98 12.96
N ILE A 178 -3.89 -15.67 12.87
CA ILE A 178 -2.59 -15.01 13.05
C ILE A 178 -2.60 -14.12 14.30
N GLU A 179 -3.68 -14.14 15.09
CA GLU A 179 -3.82 -13.37 16.33
C GLU A 179 -2.75 -13.73 17.37
N ASN A 180 -2.08 -14.88 17.26
CA ASN A 180 -1.00 -15.26 18.18
C ASN A 180 0.41 -14.83 17.72
N ASP A 181 0.54 -14.19 16.55
CA ASP A 181 1.83 -13.69 16.07
C ASP A 181 2.25 -12.43 16.84
N SER A 182 3.49 -12.43 17.36
CA SER A 182 3.99 -11.35 18.21
C SER A 182 4.13 -10.03 17.46
N LYS A 183 4.52 -10.06 16.18
CA LYS A 183 4.68 -8.84 15.36
C LYS A 183 3.31 -8.24 15.05
N PHE A 184 2.34 -9.08 14.73
CA PHE A 184 0.95 -8.66 14.52
C PHE A 184 0.37 -8.00 15.78
N GLN A 185 0.59 -8.60 16.95
CA GLN A 185 0.16 -8.04 18.22
C GLN A 185 0.82 -6.68 18.51
N THR A 186 2.12 -6.56 18.29
CA THR A 186 2.82 -5.27 18.41
C THR A 186 2.18 -4.21 17.52
N PHE A 187 1.91 -4.53 16.26
CA PHE A 187 1.22 -3.60 15.37
C PHE A 187 -0.15 -3.17 15.91
N ILE A 188 -0.98 -4.12 16.35
CA ILE A 188 -2.31 -3.82 16.85
C ILE A 188 -2.29 -2.93 18.10
N GLU A 189 -1.31 -3.12 19.00
CA GLU A 189 -1.13 -2.22 20.14
C GLU A 189 -0.70 -0.80 19.71
N MET A 190 0.21 -0.68 18.74
CA MET A 190 0.58 0.63 18.18
C MET A 190 -0.62 1.33 17.53
N TYR A 191 -1.41 0.60 16.74
CA TYR A 191 -2.62 1.11 16.12
C TYR A 191 -3.64 1.56 17.18
N ARG A 192 -3.84 0.75 18.23
CA ARG A 192 -4.73 1.06 19.34
C ARG A 192 -4.31 2.37 20.02
N GLY A 193 -3.04 2.50 20.39
CA GLY A 193 -2.51 3.70 21.05
C GLY A 193 -2.72 4.99 20.24
N ARG A 194 -2.71 4.89 18.90
CA ARG A 194 -2.89 6.03 17.99
C ARG A 194 -4.34 6.42 17.76
N TYR A 195 -5.22 5.43 17.53
CA TYR A 195 -6.55 5.68 16.96
C TYR A 195 -7.71 5.26 17.85
N VAL A 196 -7.47 4.46 18.89
CA VAL A 196 -8.53 3.86 19.70
C VAL A 196 -8.52 4.45 21.10
N ARG A 197 -9.53 5.27 21.41
CA ARG A 197 -9.65 5.94 22.71
C ARG A 197 -10.40 5.11 23.77
N LYS A 198 -11.07 4.02 23.37
CA LYS A 198 -11.92 3.20 24.24
C LYS A 198 -11.33 1.78 24.38
N PRO A 199 -11.53 1.10 25.52
CA PRO A 199 -11.12 -0.29 25.65
C PRO A 199 -11.97 -1.14 24.71
N LEU A 200 -11.35 -1.69 23.67
CA LEU A 200 -11.98 -2.57 22.71
C LEU A 200 -11.25 -3.92 22.71
N PRO A 201 -11.99 -5.05 22.58
CA PRO A 201 -11.38 -6.34 22.31
C PRO A 201 -10.47 -6.25 21.09
N GLN A 202 -9.38 -7.01 21.08
CA GLN A 202 -8.41 -7.00 19.99
C GLN A 202 -9.08 -7.19 18.63
N ARG A 203 -10.03 -8.14 18.56
CA ARG A 203 -10.83 -8.39 17.37
C ARG A 203 -11.49 -7.13 16.79
N SER A 204 -12.10 -6.32 17.64
CA SER A 204 -12.76 -5.08 17.22
C SER A 204 -11.76 -4.01 16.78
N VAL A 205 -10.52 -4.04 17.29
CA VAL A 205 -9.45 -3.15 16.83
C VAL A 205 -8.99 -3.54 15.43
N VAL A 206 -8.86 -4.84 15.14
CA VAL A 206 -8.54 -5.36 13.81
C VAL A 206 -9.62 -4.94 12.80
N GLU A 207 -10.89 -5.17 13.12
CA GLU A 207 -12.00 -4.77 12.25
C GLU A 207 -12.04 -3.26 12.00
N LEU A 208 -11.76 -2.44 13.02
CA LEU A 208 -11.68 -0.99 12.86
C LEU A 208 -10.50 -0.58 11.96
N CYS A 209 -9.35 -1.24 12.10
CA CYS A 209 -8.19 -1.04 11.24
C CYS A 209 -8.53 -1.37 9.79
N LEU A 210 -9.12 -2.53 9.55
CA LEU A 210 -9.59 -2.94 8.22
C LEU A 210 -10.61 -1.98 7.65
N LEU A 211 -11.53 -1.46 8.47
CA LEU A 211 -12.51 -0.47 8.00
C LEU A 211 -11.83 0.83 7.55
N HIS A 212 -10.76 1.25 8.21
CA HIS A 212 -9.98 2.41 7.75
C HIS A 212 -9.30 2.18 6.40
N VAL A 213 -8.87 0.94 6.11
CA VAL A 213 -8.21 0.55 4.86
C VAL A 213 -9.21 0.29 3.73
N LEU A 214 -10.29 -0.45 4.01
CA LEU A 214 -11.26 -0.97 3.05
C LEU A 214 -12.44 -0.03 2.80
N LYS A 215 -12.52 1.12 3.49
CA LYS A 215 -13.64 2.07 3.27
C LYS A 215 -13.76 2.56 1.82
N MET A 216 -12.66 2.64 1.07
CA MET A 216 -12.65 2.99 -0.36
C MET A 216 -11.42 2.40 -1.08
N PRO A 217 -11.55 1.32 -1.87
CA PRO A 217 -10.55 0.97 -2.87
C PRO A 217 -10.55 2.07 -3.92
N PHE A 218 -9.37 2.41 -4.40
CA PHE A 218 -9.23 3.35 -5.50
C PHE A 218 -8.83 2.59 -6.75
N GLU A 219 -9.54 2.80 -7.84
CA GLU A 219 -9.10 2.38 -9.16
C GLU A 219 -8.25 3.48 -9.79
N LEU A 220 -7.07 3.14 -10.33
CA LEU A 220 -6.15 4.13 -10.90
C LEU A 220 -6.82 5.07 -11.91
N ASN A 221 -7.60 4.53 -12.85
CA ASN A 221 -8.28 5.31 -13.87
C ASN A 221 -9.34 6.25 -13.27
N SER A 222 -10.07 5.78 -12.27
CA SER A 222 -11.07 6.58 -11.57
C SER A 222 -10.41 7.69 -10.76
N SER A 223 -9.28 7.43 -10.12
CA SER A 223 -8.51 8.44 -9.40
C SER A 223 -7.92 9.52 -10.30
N ILE A 224 -7.46 9.14 -11.50
CA ILE A 224 -7.01 10.11 -12.52
C ILE A 224 -8.20 10.95 -13.01
N LYS A 225 -9.33 10.32 -13.37
CA LYS A 225 -10.54 11.02 -13.85
C LYS A 225 -11.07 12.03 -12.83
N ASN A 226 -10.94 11.71 -11.54
CA ASN A 226 -11.37 12.58 -10.44
C ASN A 226 -10.24 13.50 -9.93
N SER A 227 -9.13 13.61 -10.66
CA SER A 227 -7.99 14.50 -10.34
C SER A 227 -7.35 14.26 -8.97
N LEU A 228 -7.51 13.06 -8.41
CA LEU A 228 -6.80 12.61 -7.20
C LEU A 228 -5.34 12.26 -7.51
N ILE A 229 -5.05 11.92 -8.77
CA ILE A 229 -3.70 11.73 -9.30
C ILE A 229 -3.49 12.79 -10.38
N ARG A 230 -2.46 13.61 -10.19
CA ARG A 230 -2.02 14.65 -11.12
C ARG A 230 -0.92 14.11 -12.03
N TYR A 231 -0.93 14.61 -13.28
CA TYR A 231 0.05 14.26 -14.31
C TYR A 231 1.35 15.03 -14.11
#